data_AF-A0A9P5TF14-F1
#
_entry.id   AF-A0A9P5TF14-F1
#
_cell.length_a   1.000
_cell.length_b   1.000
_cell.length_c   1.000
_cell.angle_alpha   90.00
_cell.angle_beta   90.00
_cell.angle_gamma   90.00
#
_symmetry.space_group_name_H-M   'P 1'
#
loop_
_entity.id
_entity.type
_entity.pdbx_description
1 polymer ?
#
loop_
_entity_poly.entity_id
_entity_poly.type
_entity_poly.pdbx_seq_one_letter_code
_entity_poly.pdbx_strand_id
1 'polypeptide(L)'
;MPAQTFDERRLVGVQAERITNVSSRDFPGHYPGEDHAWDLSNFKKNLKVKVQRLSQHSIDFDLIGVDASIANAFRRIMIAEVPTVCIEQVFVWNNNSVIVDEVLSHRIGLVPLNVDPALMTMRGPNDQPTDRNTIVFSVDVTCERNPNAPKGSTNPT
;
A
#
# COMPACT_ATOMS: atom_id res chain seq x y z
N MET A 1 27.76 7.04 -29.52
CA MET A 1 27.63 6.26 -28.25
C MET A 1 27.71 4.79 -28.65
N PRO A 2 28.54 3.95 -28.00
CA PRO A 2 28.59 2.54 -28.36
C PRO A 2 27.21 1.92 -28.13
N ALA A 3 26.66 1.26 -29.15
CA ALA A 3 25.39 0.56 -29.03
C ALA A 3 25.53 -0.51 -27.93
N GLN A 4 24.85 -0.32 -26.80
CA GLN A 4 24.72 -1.39 -25.82
C GLN A 4 23.97 -2.54 -26.50
N THR A 5 24.66 -3.66 -26.70
CA THR A 5 24.07 -4.91 -27.19
C THR A 5 23.21 -5.48 -26.08
N PHE A 6 21.95 -5.05 -26.04
CA PHE A 6 20.95 -5.61 -25.15
C PHE A 6 20.45 -6.94 -25.71
N ASP A 7 20.22 -7.90 -24.82
CA ASP A 7 19.58 -9.15 -25.20
C ASP A 7 18.10 -8.91 -25.52
N GLU A 8 17.72 -9.00 -26.79
CA GLU A 8 16.34 -8.81 -27.25
C GLU A 8 15.35 -9.78 -26.59
N ARG A 9 15.82 -10.93 -26.07
CA ARG A 9 14.98 -11.92 -25.39
C ARG A 9 14.44 -11.42 -24.06
N ARG A 10 15.15 -10.49 -23.41
CA ARG A 10 14.77 -9.89 -22.12
C ARG A 10 14.00 -8.58 -22.26
N LEU A 11 13.73 -8.14 -23.49
CA LEU A 11 12.98 -6.93 -23.79
C LEU A 11 11.54 -7.28 -24.17
N VAL A 12 10.59 -6.68 -23.46
CA VAL A 12 9.18 -6.70 -23.85
C VAL A 12 9.02 -5.77 -25.05
N GLY A 13 8.67 -6.32 -26.21
CA GLY A 13 8.50 -5.54 -27.43
C GLY A 13 7.12 -4.90 -27.48
N VAL A 14 7.08 -3.58 -27.69
CA VAL A 14 5.83 -2.82 -27.85
C VAL A 14 5.72 -2.45 -29.33
N GLN A 15 4.75 -3.04 -30.03
CA GLN A 15 4.44 -2.76 -31.44
C GLN A 15 3.15 -1.94 -31.53
N ALA A 16 2.87 -1.35 -32.70
CA ALA A 16 1.68 -0.50 -32.89
C ALA A 16 0.36 -1.21 -32.51
N GLU A 17 0.25 -2.51 -32.81
CA GLU A 17 -0.98 -3.28 -32.66
C GLU A 17 -0.91 -4.37 -31.58
N ARG A 18 0.28 -4.67 -31.03
CA ARG A 18 0.45 -5.77 -30.06
C ARG A 18 1.69 -5.63 -29.20
N ILE A 19 1.69 -6.36 -28.09
CA ILE A 19 2.85 -6.55 -27.23
C ILE A 19 3.44 -7.94 -27.52
N THR A 20 4.75 -8.01 -27.67
CA THR A 20 5.52 -9.24 -27.91
C THR A 20 6.47 -9.53 -26.75
N ASN A 21 6.88 -10.78 -26.56
CA ASN A 21 7.79 -11.21 -25.48
C ASN A 21 7.28 -10.90 -24.06
N VAL A 22 6.01 -11.22 -23.79
CA VAL A 22 5.36 -10.94 -22.50
C VAL A 22 5.66 -11.96 -21.40
N SER A 23 5.98 -13.19 -21.79
CA SER A 23 6.21 -14.31 -20.87
C SER A 23 7.70 -14.46 -20.58
N SER A 24 8.05 -14.74 -19.32
CA SER A 24 9.40 -15.19 -18.95
C SER A 24 9.73 -16.51 -19.66
N ARG A 25 10.91 -16.58 -20.28
CA ARG A 25 11.41 -17.75 -21.03
C ARG A 25 12.72 -18.33 -20.45
N ASP A 26 13.20 -17.75 -19.35
CA ASP A 26 14.44 -18.10 -18.68
C ASP A 26 14.25 -19.35 -17.79
N PHE A 27 13.80 -20.45 -18.38
CA PHE A 27 13.55 -21.73 -17.72
C PHE A 27 14.39 -22.85 -18.38
N PRO A 28 14.80 -23.87 -17.62
CA PRO A 28 15.65 -24.95 -18.14
C PRO A 28 14.94 -25.69 -19.28
N GLY A 29 15.68 -25.98 -20.36
CA GLY A 29 15.17 -26.71 -21.52
C GLY A 29 14.40 -25.87 -22.55
N HIS A 30 14.27 -24.55 -22.37
CA HIS A 30 13.63 -23.68 -23.34
C HIS A 30 14.52 -23.35 -24.55
N TYR A 31 15.84 -23.21 -24.33
CA TYR A 31 16.82 -22.88 -25.36
C TYR A 31 17.83 -24.02 -25.56
N PRO A 32 18.14 -24.42 -26.81
CA PRO A 32 19.12 -25.46 -27.06
C PRO A 32 20.54 -24.95 -26.78
N GLY A 33 21.30 -25.69 -25.97
CA GLY A 33 22.70 -25.37 -25.66
C GLY A 33 22.90 -24.36 -24.53
N GLU A 34 21.83 -23.89 -23.90
CA GLU A 34 21.87 -23.01 -22.72
C GLU A 34 21.28 -23.73 -21.50
N ASP A 35 21.88 -23.51 -20.33
CA ASP A 35 21.34 -23.99 -19.05
C ASP A 35 20.79 -22.81 -18.24
N HIS A 36 19.48 -22.83 -18.00
CA HIS A 36 18.76 -21.89 -17.14
C HIS A 36 18.23 -22.55 -15.88
N ALA A 37 18.84 -23.67 -15.46
CA ALA A 37 18.59 -24.22 -14.14
C ALA A 37 18.85 -23.18 -13.04
N TRP A 38 18.11 -23.32 -11.95
CA TRP A 38 18.22 -22.41 -10.82
C TRP A 38 19.61 -22.49 -10.17
N ASP A 39 20.32 -21.36 -10.11
CA ASP A 39 21.57 -21.21 -9.38
C ASP A 39 21.53 -19.95 -8.50
N LEU A 40 21.73 -20.16 -7.20
CA LEU A 40 21.77 -19.09 -6.20
C LEU A 40 22.93 -18.12 -6.43
N SER A 41 24.08 -18.62 -6.89
CA SER A 41 25.27 -17.79 -7.11
C SER A 41 25.04 -16.80 -8.25
N ASN A 42 24.46 -17.28 -9.36
CA ASN A 42 24.04 -16.45 -10.48
C ASN A 42 22.95 -15.45 -10.06
N PHE A 43 21.93 -15.89 -9.33
CA PHE A 43 20.87 -15.00 -8.83
C PHE A 43 21.44 -13.86 -7.96
N LYS A 44 22.30 -14.19 -6.99
CA LYS A 44 22.92 -13.21 -6.09
C LYS A 44 23.79 -12.19 -6.84
N LYS A 45 24.45 -12.59 -7.93
CA LYS A 45 25.26 -11.69 -8.75
C LYS A 45 24.42 -10.70 -9.55
N ASN A 46 23.23 -11.12 -9.99
CA ASN A 46 22.36 -10.34 -10.86
C ASN A 46 21.37 -9.45 -10.08
N LEU A 47 20.96 -9.88 -8.89
CA LEU A 47 20.05 -9.12 -8.03
C LEU A 47 20.68 -7.78 -7.62
N LYS A 48 20.06 -6.67 -8.01
CA LYS A 48 20.50 -5.32 -7.65
C LYS A 48 19.28 -4.49 -7.26
N VAL A 49 19.39 -3.78 -6.13
CA VAL A 49 18.40 -2.82 -5.67
C VAL A 49 19.04 -1.44 -5.66
N LYS A 50 18.38 -0.46 -6.29
CA LYS A 50 18.84 0.93 -6.31
C LYS A 50 17.73 1.85 -5.85
N VAL A 51 17.93 2.54 -4.74
CA VAL A 51 16.97 3.56 -4.29
C VAL A 51 17.21 4.84 -5.09
N GLN A 52 16.18 5.31 -5.79
CA GLN A 52 16.24 6.51 -6.62
C GLN A 52 15.81 7.74 -5.81
N ARG A 53 14.73 7.62 -5.05
CA ARG A 53 14.19 8.71 -4.23
C ARG A 53 13.62 8.18 -2.93
N LEU A 54 13.87 8.90 -1.86
CA LEU A 54 13.30 8.64 -0.54
C LEU A 54 12.72 9.95 0.02
N SER A 55 11.44 9.93 0.36
CA SER A 55 10.73 11.02 1.05
C SER A 55 10.06 10.46 2.31
N GLN A 56 9.42 11.34 3.09
CA GLN A 56 8.73 10.94 4.32
C GLN A 56 7.56 9.96 4.08
N HIS A 57 6.86 10.08 2.95
CA HIS A 57 5.68 9.27 2.64
C HIS A 57 5.79 8.49 1.32
N SER A 58 6.92 8.56 0.63
CA SER A 58 7.12 7.88 -0.65
C SER A 58 8.53 7.34 -0.81
N ILE A 59 8.65 6.18 -1.45
CA ILE A 59 9.92 5.57 -1.82
C ILE A 59 9.85 5.11 -3.28
N ASP A 60 10.89 5.45 -4.05
CA ASP A 60 11.04 5.04 -5.44
C ASP A 60 12.37 4.27 -5.53
N PHE A 61 12.32 3.01 -5.97
CA PHE A 61 13.49 2.16 -6.10
C PHE A 61 13.39 1.24 -7.31
N ASP A 62 14.53 0.92 -7.90
CA ASP A 62 14.66 -0.05 -8.98
C ASP A 62 15.06 -1.41 -8.40
N LEU A 63 14.35 -2.45 -8.81
CA LEU A 63 14.63 -3.84 -8.48
C LEU A 63 14.99 -4.59 -9.76
N ILE A 64 16.25 -5.00 -9.89
CA ILE A 64 16.83 -5.57 -11.12
C ILE A 64 17.24 -7.01 -10.84
N GLY A 65 16.97 -7.92 -11.78
CA GLY A 65 17.43 -9.32 -11.73
C GLY A 65 16.47 -10.29 -11.03
N VAL A 66 15.20 -9.92 -10.91
CA VAL A 66 14.11 -10.78 -10.41
C VAL A 66 13.06 -10.99 -11.48
N ASP A 67 12.36 -12.13 -11.39
CA ASP A 67 11.20 -12.42 -12.22
C ASP A 67 9.97 -11.60 -11.79
N ALA A 68 9.05 -11.38 -12.73
CA ALA A 68 7.82 -10.64 -12.51
C ALA A 68 6.93 -11.26 -11.42
N SER A 69 6.99 -12.59 -11.23
CA SER A 69 6.25 -13.29 -10.17
C SER A 69 6.63 -12.82 -8.77
N ILE A 70 7.93 -12.65 -8.49
CA ILE A 70 8.45 -12.19 -7.19
C ILE A 70 8.10 -10.72 -6.97
N ALA A 71 8.28 -9.87 -7.98
CA ALA A 71 7.93 -8.45 -7.89
C ALA A 71 6.43 -8.26 -7.63
N ASN A 72 5.58 -9.02 -8.33
CA ASN A 72 4.13 -8.99 -8.12
C ASN A 72 3.72 -9.58 -6.76
N ALA A 73 4.46 -10.57 -6.22
CA ALA A 73 4.25 -11.07 -4.87
C ALA A 73 4.47 -9.96 -3.84
N PHE A 74 5.58 -9.21 -3.92
CA PHE A 74 5.79 -8.05 -3.04
C PHE A 74 4.69 -7.00 -3.17
N ARG A 75 4.26 -6.69 -4.41
CA ARG A 75 3.13 -5.77 -4.65
C ARG A 75 1.85 -6.23 -3.94
N ARG A 76 1.54 -7.53 -3.98
CA ARG A 76 0.35 -8.09 -3.34
C ARG A 76 0.45 -8.05 -1.81
N ILE A 77 1.60 -8.45 -1.26
CA ILE A 77 1.86 -8.43 0.18
C ILE A 77 1.72 -7.00 0.73
N MET A 78 2.34 -6.02 0.05
CA MET A 78 2.27 -4.61 0.46
C MET A 78 0.85 -4.03 0.48
N ILE A 79 -0.04 -4.53 -0.38
CA ILE A 79 -1.43 -4.04 -0.46
C ILE A 79 -2.35 -4.74 0.54
N ALA A 80 -2.15 -6.05 0.78
CA ALA A 80 -3.17 -6.88 1.42
C ALA A 80 -2.72 -7.57 2.70
N GLU A 81 -1.42 -7.75 2.92
CA GLU A 81 -0.90 -8.57 4.03
C GLU A 81 -0.12 -7.77 5.07
N VAL A 82 0.23 -6.51 4.78
CA VAL A 82 0.83 -5.62 5.77
C VAL A 82 -0.26 -5.16 6.76
N PRO A 83 -0.18 -5.53 8.05
CA PRO A 83 -1.19 -5.16 9.03
C PRO A 83 -1.13 -3.67 9.34
N THR A 84 -2.30 -3.04 9.46
CA THR A 84 -2.46 -1.63 9.84
C THR A 84 -3.56 -1.49 10.87
N VAL A 85 -3.44 -0.51 11.77
CA VAL A 85 -4.49 -0.21 12.77
C VAL A 85 -5.52 0.75 12.16
N CYS A 86 -6.79 0.37 12.21
CA CYS A 86 -7.92 1.19 11.77
C CYS A 86 -9.07 1.17 12.78
N ILE A 87 -10.06 2.03 12.59
CA ILE A 87 -11.25 2.08 13.44
C ILE A 87 -12.27 1.07 12.92
N GLU A 88 -12.55 0.04 13.72
CA GLU A 88 -13.51 -1.02 13.37
C GLU A 88 -14.89 -0.79 14.02
N GLN A 89 -14.92 -0.45 15.30
CA GLN A 89 -16.15 -0.26 16.07
C GLN A 89 -16.36 1.21 16.42
N VAL A 90 -17.55 1.73 16.12
CA VAL A 90 -17.96 3.09 16.45
C VAL A 90 -19.19 3.03 17.34
N PHE A 91 -19.08 3.60 18.53
CA PHE A 91 -20.19 3.73 19.47
C PHE A 91 -20.75 5.15 19.35
N VAL A 92 -22.01 5.27 18.95
CA VAL A 92 -22.70 6.56 18.81
C VAL A 92 -23.65 6.73 19.99
N TRP A 93 -23.43 7.77 20.79
CA TRP A 93 -24.32 8.13 21.89
C TRP A 93 -25.47 9.04 21.44
N ASN A 94 -25.14 10.09 20.69
CA ASN A 94 -26.12 11.04 20.16
C ASN A 94 -25.55 11.71 18.90
N ASN A 95 -26.13 11.40 17.73
CA ASN A 95 -25.84 12.09 16.48
C ASN A 95 -27.10 12.82 15.99
N ASN A 96 -27.07 14.15 16.11
CA ASN A 96 -28.12 15.02 15.55
C ASN A 96 -27.61 15.80 14.31
N SER A 97 -26.55 15.31 13.68
CA SER A 97 -26.06 15.87 12.42
C SER A 97 -26.92 15.40 11.25
N VAL A 98 -26.72 16.01 10.08
CA VAL A 98 -27.38 15.59 8.83
C VAL A 98 -26.81 14.27 8.30
N ILE A 99 -25.59 13.90 8.72
CA ILE A 99 -24.91 12.69 8.25
C ILE A 99 -25.43 11.51 9.05
N VAL A 100 -25.90 10.48 8.34
CA VAL A 100 -26.38 9.23 8.94
C VAL A 100 -25.24 8.45 9.60
N ASP A 101 -25.53 7.74 10.68
CA ASP A 101 -24.55 7.06 11.53
C ASP A 101 -23.67 6.06 10.76
N GLU A 102 -24.23 5.29 9.83
CA GLU A 102 -23.49 4.29 9.06
C GLU A 102 -22.49 4.96 8.11
N VAL A 103 -22.90 6.08 7.51
CA VAL A 103 -22.05 6.86 6.59
C VAL A 103 -20.93 7.53 7.38
N LEU A 104 -21.23 8.09 8.55
CA LEU A 104 -20.24 8.71 9.42
C LEU A 104 -19.21 7.67 9.89
N SER A 105 -19.67 6.51 10.36
CA SER A 105 -18.83 5.42 10.86
C SER A 105 -17.91 4.87 9.75
N HIS A 106 -18.46 4.65 8.55
CA HIS A 106 -17.66 4.20 7.41
C HIS A 106 -16.57 5.22 7.01
N ARG A 107 -16.87 6.52 7.06
CA ARG A 107 -15.87 7.56 6.78
C ARG A 107 -14.76 7.60 7.82
N ILE A 108 -15.11 7.46 9.10
CA ILE A 108 -14.12 7.45 10.19
C ILE A 108 -13.24 6.20 10.11
N GLY A 109 -13.80 5.05 9.71
CA GLY A 109 -13.04 3.82 9.50
C GLY A 109 -11.94 3.91 8.42
N LEU A 110 -12.08 4.83 7.47
CA LEU A 110 -11.09 5.07 6.40
C LEU A 110 -10.01 6.09 6.75
N VAL A 111 -10.05 6.69 7.94
CA VAL A 111 -9.03 7.64 8.39
C VAL A 111 -7.78 6.86 8.81
N PRO A 112 -6.60 7.10 8.18
CA PRO A 112 -5.37 6.43 8.58
C PRO A 112 -4.91 6.94 9.95
N LEU A 113 -4.60 6.01 10.86
CA LEU A 113 -4.10 6.32 12.20
C LEU A 113 -2.58 6.23 12.23
N ASN A 114 -1.93 7.19 12.88
CA ASN A 114 -0.48 7.16 13.11
C ASN A 114 -0.15 6.31 14.34
N VAL A 115 -0.28 5.00 14.21
CA VAL A 115 0.00 4.01 15.26
C VAL A 115 0.87 2.91 14.69
N ASP A 116 1.92 2.52 15.41
CA ASP A 116 2.75 1.39 15.01
C ASP A 116 2.02 0.06 15.27
N PRO A 117 1.64 -0.71 14.22
CA PRO A 117 0.95 -1.98 14.38
C PRO A 117 1.79 -3.03 15.12
N ALA A 118 3.13 -2.92 15.12
CA ALA A 118 4.00 -3.88 15.80
C ALA A 118 3.88 -3.83 17.34
N LEU A 119 3.36 -2.73 17.88
CA LEU A 119 3.14 -2.56 19.31
C LEU A 119 1.79 -3.14 19.78
N MET A 120 0.94 -3.56 18.85
CA MET A 120 -0.41 -4.05 19.12
C MET A 120 -0.51 -5.55 18.91
N THR A 121 -1.26 -6.23 19.77
CA THR A 121 -1.64 -7.63 19.54
C THR A 121 -2.96 -7.70 18.77
N MET A 122 -3.01 -8.51 17.73
CA MET A 122 -4.25 -8.76 16.97
C MET A 122 -5.34 -9.30 17.90
N ARG A 123 -6.51 -8.67 17.84
CA ARG A 123 -7.68 -9.06 18.63
C ARG A 123 -8.40 -10.24 17.96
N GLY A 124 -8.58 -11.35 18.68
CA GLY A 124 -9.45 -12.44 18.26
C GLY A 124 -10.94 -12.11 18.42
N PRO A 125 -11.86 -12.88 17.81
CA PRO A 125 -13.30 -12.58 17.83
C PRO A 125 -13.91 -12.57 19.24
N ASN A 126 -13.37 -13.36 20.16
CA ASN A 126 -13.87 -13.49 21.55
C ASN A 126 -12.97 -12.77 22.58
N ASP A 127 -11.92 -12.08 22.14
CA ASP A 127 -11.00 -11.43 23.07
C ASP A 127 -11.60 -10.14 23.62
N GLN A 128 -11.35 -9.89 24.90
CA GLN A 128 -11.76 -8.65 25.55
C GLN A 128 -10.87 -7.49 25.07
N PRO A 129 -11.41 -6.26 24.98
CA PRO A 129 -10.60 -5.08 24.73
C PRO A 129 -9.68 -4.83 25.92
N THR A 130 -8.38 -4.81 25.65
CA THR A 130 -7.29 -4.57 26.61
C THR A 130 -6.42 -3.43 26.08
N ASP A 131 -5.56 -2.90 26.95
CA ASP A 131 -4.57 -1.87 26.65
C ASP A 131 -3.58 -2.27 25.55
N ARG A 132 -3.38 -3.57 25.32
CA ARG A 132 -2.45 -4.11 24.32
C ARG A 132 -3.06 -4.36 22.95
N ASN A 133 -4.38 -4.43 22.84
CA ASN A 133 -5.07 -4.84 21.61
C ASN A 133 -6.03 -3.79 21.04
N THR A 134 -6.41 -2.76 21.80
CA THR A 134 -7.44 -1.80 21.40
C THR A 134 -7.04 -0.38 21.78
N ILE A 135 -7.25 0.57 20.88
CA ILE A 135 -7.19 2.02 21.15
C ILE A 135 -8.61 2.58 21.09
N VAL A 136 -8.94 3.42 22.06
CA VAL A 136 -10.23 4.12 22.11
C VAL A 136 -10.01 5.60 21.86
N PHE A 137 -10.75 6.14 20.89
CA PHE A 137 -10.83 7.57 20.63
C PHE A 137 -12.23 8.06 20.99
N SER A 138 -12.35 9.29 21.47
CA SER A 138 -13.62 9.97 21.69
C SER A 138 -13.70 11.23 20.83
N VAL A 139 -14.89 11.46 20.25
CA VAL A 139 -15.20 12.67 19.50
C VAL A 139 -16.48 13.24 20.11
N ASP A 140 -16.37 14.44 20.65
CA ASP A 140 -17.50 15.20 21.19
C ASP A 140 -17.43 16.62 20.63
N VAL A 141 -18.41 16.98 19.80
CA VAL A 141 -18.44 18.25 19.08
C VAL A 141 -19.86 18.81 19.12
N THR A 142 -19.98 20.01 19.67
CA THR A 142 -21.22 20.79 19.68
C THR A 142 -21.05 22.01 18.76
N CYS A 143 -22.04 22.24 17.88
CA CYS A 143 -22.06 23.41 17.02
C CYS A 143 -22.85 24.53 17.71
N GLU A 144 -22.18 25.64 18.01
CA GLU A 144 -22.78 26.83 18.63
C GLU A 144 -22.68 28.04 17.71
N ARG A 145 -23.65 28.96 17.82
CA ARG A 145 -23.63 30.20 17.05
C ARG A 145 -22.62 31.17 17.64
N ASN A 146 -21.69 31.68 16.83
CA ASN A 146 -20.76 32.73 17.25
C ASN A 146 -21.53 34.05 17.57
N PRO A 147 -21.51 34.53 18.83
CA PRO A 147 -22.23 35.75 19.22
C PRO A 147 -21.56 37.05 18.74
N ASN A 148 -20.27 37.01 18.41
CA ASN A 148 -19.48 38.18 18.01
C ASN A 148 -19.48 38.41 16.49
N ALA A 149 -20.24 37.62 15.73
CA ALA A 149 -20.28 37.73 14.28
C ALA A 149 -20.87 39.09 13.83
N PRO A 150 -20.22 39.81 12.90
CA PRO A 150 -20.75 41.05 12.34
C PRO A 150 -22.15 40.86 11.75
N LYS A 151 -23.03 41.84 11.96
CA LYS A 151 -24.39 41.83 11.40
C LYS A 151 -24.32 41.82 9.87
N GLY A 152 -24.95 40.83 9.24
CA GLY A 152 -24.96 40.66 7.78
C GLY A 152 -23.78 39.84 7.23
N SER A 153 -22.96 39.23 8.09
CA SER A 153 -21.90 38.30 7.63
C SER A 153 -22.51 37.02 7.06
N THR A 154 -22.09 36.65 5.85
CA THR A 154 -22.48 35.39 5.19
C THR A 154 -21.72 34.19 5.77
N ASN A 155 -20.51 34.43 6.29
CA ASN A 155 -19.69 33.42 6.97
C ASN A 155 -19.41 33.90 8.41
N PRO A 156 -20.24 33.50 9.38
CA PRO A 156 -20.05 33.81 10.80
C PRO A 156 -19.07 32.80 11.42
N THR A 157 -17.82 32.81 10.96
CA THR A 157 -16.71 32.15 11.66
C THR A 157 -16.22 33.04 12.79
#